data_AF-A0A6L7YJQ6-F1
#
_entry.id   AF-A0A6L7YJQ6-F1
#
_cell.length_a   1.000
_cell.length_b   1.000
_cell.length_c   1.000
_cell.angle_alpha   90.00
_cell.angle_beta   90.00
_cell.angle_gamma   90.00
#
_symmetry.space_group_name_H-M   'P 1'
#
loop_
_entity.id
_entity.type
_entity.pdbx_description
1 polymer ?
#
loop_
_entity_poly.entity_id
_entity_poly.type
_entity_poly.pdbx_seq_one_letter_code
_entity_poly.pdbx_strand_id
1 'polypeptide(L)'
;MEVENLGAFEFASGIQLWEALLLTIVSFLVGILGGFVGLALGTIRLPAMLLLGMPAPIAGGTNILVSGLACLSGSIRHLRGGRVNMRIVLVMGVPAFVGAFIGGFLADDAPKGLLILLAGLLVFWQGVEFLIMARERKREGVTDTNLFGGELSGSEGTFTPGRMS
;
A
#
# COMPACT_ATOMS: atom_id res chain seq x y z
N MET A 1 19.69 20.79 34.63
CA MET A 1 20.03 21.46 33.36
C MET A 1 21.21 20.72 32.78
N GLU A 2 20.94 19.60 32.11
CA GLU A 2 21.94 18.91 31.29
C GLU A 2 21.54 19.15 29.84
N VAL A 3 22.44 19.81 29.14
CA VAL A 3 22.31 20.22 27.74
C VAL A 3 22.46 18.96 26.89
N GLU A 4 21.43 18.64 26.13
CA GLU A 4 21.39 17.50 25.22
C GLU A 4 22.51 17.60 24.16
N ASN A 5 23.33 16.55 24.08
CA ASN A 5 24.34 16.39 23.05
C ASN A 5 23.66 16.16 21.69
N LEU A 6 23.58 17.21 20.87
CA LEU A 6 23.19 17.19 19.46
C LEU A 6 24.31 16.62 18.58
N GLY A 7 24.74 15.39 18.85
CA GLY A 7 25.77 14.66 18.10
C GLY A 7 25.23 13.77 16.96
N ALA A 8 23.95 13.89 16.60
CA ALA A 8 23.30 12.98 15.63
C ALA A 8 23.31 13.46 14.17
N PHE A 9 24.01 14.57 13.87
CA PHE A 9 24.15 15.12 12.51
C PHE A 9 25.62 15.39 12.17
N GLU A 10 26.49 14.40 12.38
CA GLU A 10 27.70 14.31 11.55
C GLU A 10 27.22 13.98 10.13
N PHE A 11 27.17 14.99 9.26
CA PHE A 11 27.16 14.72 7.82
C PHE A 11 28.35 13.82 7.54
N ALA A 12 28.07 12.57 7.15
CA ALA A 12 29.07 11.57 6.83
C ALA A 12 30.00 12.13 5.74
N SER A 13 31.10 12.73 6.18
CA SER A 13 32.13 13.43 5.42
C SER A 13 33.06 12.46 4.68
N GLY A 14 32.54 11.29 4.33
CA GLY A 14 33.23 10.21 3.63
C GLY A 14 32.38 9.51 2.56
N ILE A 15 31.15 9.96 2.28
CA ILE A 15 30.34 9.40 1.20
C ILE A 15 30.90 9.94 -0.12
N GLN A 16 31.58 9.06 -0.86
CA GLN A 16 32.11 9.43 -2.17
C GLN A 16 30.95 9.76 -3.12
N LEU A 17 31.14 10.74 -4.02
CA LEU A 17 30.06 11.24 -4.89
C LEU A 17 29.34 10.11 -5.66
N TRP A 18 30.07 9.03 -6.00
CA TRP A 18 29.52 7.86 -6.67
C TRP A 18 28.58 7.03 -5.79
N GLU A 19 28.85 6.92 -4.48
CA GLU A 19 27.99 6.22 -3.52
C GLU A 19 26.68 6.98 -3.33
N ALA A 20 26.75 8.31 -3.22
CA ALA A 20 25.56 9.16 -3.16
C ALA A 20 24.70 9.03 -4.43
N LEU A 21 25.34 8.96 -5.61
CA LEU A 21 24.67 8.79 -6.89
C LEU A 21 24.00 7.41 -7.00
N LEU A 22 24.70 6.35 -6.57
CA LEU A 22 24.13 5.00 -6.50
C LEU A 22 22.97 4.90 -5.51
N LEU A 23 23.11 5.44 -4.29
CA LEU A 23 22.04 5.47 -3.30
C LEU A 23 20.81 6.21 -3.82
N THR A 24 21.01 7.29 -4.58
CA THR A 24 19.93 8.03 -5.22
C THR A 24 19.23 7.19 -6.29
N ILE A 25 19.97 6.52 -7.17
CA ILE A 25 19.41 5.64 -8.22
C ILE A 25 18.65 4.46 -7.61
N VAL A 26 19.23 3.81 -6.59
CA VAL A 26 18.61 2.67 -5.90
C VAL A 26 17.36 3.11 -5.16
N SER A 27 17.42 4.23 -4.43
CA SER A 27 16.25 4.78 -3.73
C SER A 27 15.15 5.20 -4.70
N PHE A 28 15.51 5.70 -5.88
CA PHE A 28 14.57 6.05 -6.94
C PHE A 28 13.89 4.81 -7.53
N LEU A 29 14.66 3.75 -7.84
CA LEU A 29 14.13 2.46 -8.32
C LEU A 29 13.24 1.79 -7.27
N VAL A 30 13.66 1.78 -6.00
CA VAL A 30 12.87 1.28 -4.87
C VAL A 30 11.61 2.13 -4.67
N GLY A 31 11.70 3.45 -4.88
CA GLY A 31 10.54 4.35 -4.86
C GLY A 31 9.55 4.06 -5.98
N ILE A 32 10.04 3.76 -7.18
CA ILE A 32 9.22 3.36 -8.33
C ILE A 32 8.55 2.01 -8.05
N LEU A 33 9.32 0.98 -7.68
CA LEU A 33 8.80 -0.35 -7.36
C LEU A 33 7.83 -0.29 -6.18
N GLY A 34 8.14 0.50 -5.16
CA GLY A 34 7.26 0.76 -4.03
C GLY A 34 5.95 1.43 -4.42
N GLY A 35 6.02 2.42 -5.31
CA GLY A 35 4.86 3.07 -5.90
C GLY A 35 4.00 2.13 -6.76
N PHE A 36 4.62 1.19 -7.49
CA PHE A 36 3.93 0.18 -8.28
C PHE A 36 3.24 -0.88 -7.42
N VAL A 37 3.90 -1.30 -6.34
CA VAL A 37 3.39 -2.34 -5.44
C VAL A 37 2.29 -1.78 -4.53
N GLY A 38 2.28 -0.47 -4.26
CA GLY A 38 1.16 0.29 -3.69
C GLY A 38 0.76 -0.04 -2.23
N LEU A 39 1.08 -1.23 -1.73
CA LEU A 39 0.55 -1.78 -0.48
C LEU A 39 1.54 -2.66 0.30
N ALA A 40 2.63 -3.17 -0.32
CA ALA A 40 3.42 -4.26 0.29
C ALA A 40 4.84 -3.92 0.78
N LEU A 41 5.34 -2.68 0.67
CA LEU A 41 6.61 -2.35 1.31
C LEU A 41 6.46 -2.12 2.82
N GLY A 42 5.33 -1.55 3.26
CA GLY A 42 5.14 -1.19 4.66
C GLY A 42 5.09 -2.38 5.61
N THR A 43 4.47 -3.49 5.16
CA THR A 43 4.32 -4.73 5.94
C THR A 43 5.63 -5.50 6.07
N ILE A 44 6.56 -5.38 5.13
CA ILE A 44 7.89 -6.01 5.18
C ILE A 44 8.90 -5.09 5.88
N ARG A 45 8.81 -3.77 5.66
CA ARG A 45 9.75 -2.79 6.19
C ARG A 45 9.64 -2.62 7.70
N LEU A 46 8.41 -2.57 8.24
CA LEU A 46 8.21 -2.42 9.67
C LEU A 46 8.86 -3.55 10.50
N PRO A 47 8.65 -4.85 10.23
CA PRO A 47 9.33 -5.91 10.98
C PRO A 47 10.85 -5.91 10.75
N ALA A 48 11.32 -5.59 9.54
CA ALA A 48 12.77 -5.45 9.30
C ALA A 48 13.39 -4.35 10.18
N MET A 49 12.72 -3.21 10.32
CA MET A 49 13.16 -2.12 11.19
C MET A 49 13.16 -2.50 12.68
N LEU A 50 12.15 -3.23 13.13
CA LEU A 50 12.07 -3.73 14.50
C LEU A 50 13.17 -4.77 14.79
N LEU A 51 13.47 -5.66 13.83
CA LEU A 51 14.55 -6.64 13.94
C LEU A 51 15.95 -5.99 13.99
N LEU A 52 16.11 -4.82 13.37
CA LEU A 52 17.32 -3.99 13.46
C LEU A 52 17.42 -3.22 14.78
N GLY A 53 16.46 -3.37 15.70
CA GLY A 53 16.50 -2.75 17.02
C GLY A 53 15.99 -1.31 17.07
N MET A 54 15.32 -0.81 16.03
CA MET A 54 14.72 0.52 16.10
C MET A 54 13.50 0.55 17.04
N PRO A 55 13.37 1.60 17.88
CA PRO A 55 12.18 1.78 18.71
C PRO A 55 10.90 1.77 17.87
N ALA A 56 9.88 1.03 18.31
CA ALA A 56 8.64 0.84 17.58
C ALA A 56 7.93 2.15 17.15
N PRO A 57 7.90 3.23 17.97
CA PRO A 57 7.31 4.50 17.55
C PRO A 57 8.05 5.14 16.36
N ILE A 58 9.39 5.09 16.36
CA ILE A 58 10.24 5.67 15.31
C ILE A 58 10.13 4.84 14.03
N ALA A 59 10.16 3.51 14.16
CA ALA A 59 10.01 2.59 13.03
C ALA A 59 8.64 2.74 12.36
N GLY A 60 7.56 2.84 13.15
CA GLY A 60 6.20 3.07 12.66
C GLY A 60 6.05 4.40 11.91
N GLY A 61 6.51 5.50 12.51
CA GLY A 61 6.44 6.82 11.89
C GLY A 61 7.23 6.90 10.58
N THR A 62 8.45 6.37 10.57
CA THR A 62 9.30 6.33 9.36
C THR A 62 8.65 5.51 8.25
N ASN A 63 8.02 4.39 8.59
CA ASN A 63 7.34 3.53 7.63
C ASN A 63 6.18 4.25 6.95
N ILE A 64 5.31 4.90 7.74
CA ILE A 64 4.16 5.66 7.22
C ILE A 64 4.63 6.85 6.37
N LEU A 65 5.69 7.56 6.78
CA LEU A 65 6.19 8.72 6.05
C LEU A 65 6.67 8.35 4.65
N VAL A 66 7.47 7.28 4.53
CA VAL A 66 7.94 6.83 3.21
C VAL A 66 6.80 6.26 2.36
N SER A 67 5.88 5.50 2.97
CA SER A 67 4.67 5.06 2.25
C SER A 67 3.87 6.25 1.74
N GLY A 68 3.71 7.32 2.53
CA GLY A 68 3.03 8.55 2.11
C GLY A 68 3.71 9.22 0.91
N LEU A 69 5.04 9.34 0.92
CA LEU A 69 5.79 9.90 -0.22
C LEU A 69 5.66 9.04 -1.48
N ALA A 70 5.70 7.71 -1.34
CA ALA A 70 5.50 6.79 -2.45
C ALA A 70 4.07 6.90 -3.03
N CYS A 71 3.05 6.96 -2.16
CA CYS A 71 1.66 7.15 -2.55
C CYS A 71 1.44 8.50 -3.24
N LEU A 72 2.07 9.58 -2.78
CA LEU A 72 2.00 10.90 -3.43
C LEU A 72 2.59 10.84 -4.85
N SER A 73 3.77 10.26 -5.00
CA SER A 73 4.42 10.10 -6.32
C SER A 73 3.56 9.28 -7.29
N GLY A 74 3.02 8.15 -6.83
CA GLY A 74 2.10 7.30 -7.61
C GLY A 74 0.78 8.00 -7.94
N SER A 75 0.20 8.73 -6.99
CA SER A 75 -1.04 9.48 -7.16
C SER A 75 -0.90 10.57 -8.23
N ILE A 76 0.21 11.33 -8.22
CA ILE A 76 0.49 12.35 -9.26
C ILE A 76 0.53 11.74 -10.66
N ARG A 77 1.18 10.57 -10.80
CA ARG A 77 1.21 9.83 -12.07
C ARG A 77 -0.19 9.41 -12.51
N HIS A 78 -1.02 8.92 -11.59
CA HIS A 78 -2.37 8.44 -11.88
C HIS A 78 -3.34 9.58 -12.21
N LEU A 79 -3.21 10.70 -11.51
CA LEU A 79 -3.95 11.95 -11.78
C LEU A 79 -3.68 12.48 -13.18
N ARG A 80 -2.40 12.46 -13.61
CA ARG A 80 -2.02 12.81 -15.00
C ARG A 80 -2.60 11.87 -16.05
N GLY A 81 -2.93 10.63 -15.67
CA GLY A 81 -3.55 9.64 -16.55
C GLY A 81 -5.03 9.82 -16.81
N GLY A 82 -5.69 10.85 -16.24
CA GLY A 82 -7.08 11.22 -16.51
C GLY A 82 -8.14 10.21 -16.06
N ARG A 83 -7.74 9.09 -15.44
CA ARG A 83 -8.62 7.97 -15.03
C ARG A 83 -9.01 8.01 -13.55
N VAL A 84 -8.80 9.13 -12.88
CA VAL A 84 -9.13 9.29 -11.46
C VAL A 84 -10.54 9.84 -11.30
N ASN A 85 -11.42 9.04 -10.69
CA ASN A 85 -12.73 9.53 -10.29
C ASN A 85 -12.59 10.41 -9.03
N MET A 86 -12.56 11.72 -9.24
CA MET A 86 -12.41 12.72 -8.18
C MET A 86 -13.50 12.60 -7.10
N ARG A 87 -14.70 12.12 -7.44
CA ARG A 87 -15.76 11.90 -6.46
C ARG A 87 -15.39 10.81 -5.46
N ILE A 88 -14.78 9.72 -5.91
CA ILE A 88 -14.34 8.63 -5.03
C ILE A 88 -13.20 9.12 -4.13
N VAL A 89 -12.23 9.84 -4.71
CA VAL A 89 -11.12 10.41 -3.94
C VAL A 89 -11.61 11.37 -2.86
N LEU A 90 -12.61 12.20 -3.15
CA LEU A 90 -13.20 13.10 -2.16
C LEU A 90 -14.00 12.34 -1.09
N VAL A 91 -14.87 11.42 -1.50
CA VAL A 91 -15.78 10.71 -0.57
C VAL A 91 -15.04 9.73 0.32
N MET A 92 -13.96 9.11 -0.15
CA MET A 92 -13.16 8.17 0.66
C MET A 92 -11.93 8.84 1.27
N GLY A 93 -11.23 9.68 0.50
CA GLY A 93 -9.94 10.26 0.90
C GLY A 93 -10.06 11.35 1.96
N VAL A 94 -11.05 12.25 1.87
CA VAL A 94 -11.25 13.31 2.88
C VAL A 94 -11.56 12.73 4.27
N PRO A 95 -12.56 11.84 4.44
CA PRO A 95 -12.82 11.26 5.76
C PRO A 95 -11.66 10.39 6.26
N ALA A 96 -10.95 9.67 5.38
CA ALA A 96 -9.75 8.93 5.77
C ALA A 96 -8.64 9.85 6.28
N PHE A 97 -8.39 10.98 5.61
CA PHE A 97 -7.38 11.95 6.01
C PHE A 97 -7.73 12.61 7.35
N VAL A 98 -8.98 13.06 7.51
CA VAL A 98 -9.47 13.66 8.75
C VAL A 98 -9.42 12.63 9.89
N GLY A 99 -9.85 11.39 9.65
CA GLY A 99 -9.81 10.30 10.63
C GLY A 99 -8.38 9.95 11.06
N ALA A 100 -7.41 9.95 10.14
CA ALA A 100 -6.02 9.69 10.45
C ALA A 100 -5.40 10.80 11.33
N PHE A 101 -5.70 12.07 11.04
CA PHE A 101 -5.23 13.20 11.86
C PHE A 101 -5.84 13.18 13.25
N ILE A 102 -7.16 13.02 13.35
CA ILE A 102 -7.86 12.94 14.64
C ILE A 102 -7.34 11.75 15.43
N GLY A 103 -7.24 10.57 14.82
CA GLY A 103 -6.71 9.37 15.46
C GLY A 103 -5.27 9.52 15.94
N GLY A 104 -4.42 10.22 15.17
CA GLY A 104 -3.04 10.52 15.54
C GLY A 104 -2.94 11.41 16.77
N PHE A 105 -3.69 12.52 16.82
CA PHE A 105 -3.70 13.40 17.99
C PHE A 105 -4.32 12.75 19.22
N LEU A 106 -5.40 11.98 19.04
CA LEU A 106 -6.09 11.32 20.15
C LEU A 106 -5.30 10.11 20.68
N ALA A 107 -4.33 9.60 19.92
CA ALA A 107 -3.48 8.50 20.35
C ALA A 107 -2.51 8.88 21.48
N ASP A 108 -2.11 10.15 21.60
CA ASP A 108 -1.22 10.60 22.67
C ASP A 108 -1.92 10.61 24.04
N ASP A 109 -3.21 10.95 24.07
CA ASP A 109 -4.02 10.98 25.30
C ASP A 109 -4.65 9.61 25.65
N ALA A 110 -4.66 8.66 24.71
CA ALA A 110 -5.31 7.37 24.89
C ALA A 110 -4.46 6.36 25.68
N PRO A 111 -5.08 5.53 26.56
CA PRO A 111 -4.35 4.48 27.26
C PRO A 111 -3.80 3.44 26.26
N LYS A 112 -2.50 3.14 26.37
CA LYS A 112 -1.77 2.23 25.47
C LYS A 112 -2.47 0.89 25.24
N GLY A 113 -3.09 0.33 26.28
CA GLY A 113 -3.83 -0.93 26.20
C GLY A 113 -5.03 -0.87 25.26
N LEU A 114 -5.74 0.27 25.20
CA LEU A 114 -6.87 0.47 24.31
C LEU A 114 -6.40 0.57 22.85
N LEU A 115 -5.31 1.29 22.59
CA LEU A 115 -4.73 1.41 21.25
C LEU A 115 -4.31 0.05 20.69
N ILE A 116 -3.64 -0.76 21.50
CA ILE A 116 -3.21 -2.10 21.10
C ILE A 116 -4.42 -3.01 20.85
N LEU A 117 -5.45 -2.92 21.69
CA LEU A 117 -6.69 -3.71 21.52
C LEU A 117 -7.44 -3.31 20.25
N LEU A 118 -7.60 -2.02 19.98
CA LEU A 118 -8.26 -1.51 18.77
C LEU A 118 -7.47 -1.88 17.51
N ALA A 119 -6.15 -1.72 17.53
CA ALA A 119 -5.28 -2.13 16.42
C ALA A 119 -5.35 -3.64 16.19
N GLY A 120 -5.33 -4.44 17.26
CA GLY A 120 -5.48 -5.89 17.20
C GLY A 120 -6.82 -6.32 16.61
N LEU A 121 -7.92 -5.69 17.02
CA LEU A 121 -9.25 -5.96 16.50
C LEU A 121 -9.36 -5.61 15.01
N LEU A 122 -8.80 -4.47 14.60
CA LEU A 122 -8.73 -4.07 13.19
C LEU A 122 -7.95 -5.09 12.35
N VAL A 123 -6.76 -5.50 12.80
CA VAL A 123 -5.95 -6.50 12.09
C VAL A 123 -6.68 -7.85 12.02
N PHE A 124 -7.35 -8.24 13.10
CA PHE A 124 -8.16 -9.45 13.12
C PHE A 124 -9.29 -9.37 12.09
N TRP A 125 -10.02 -8.25 12.05
CA TRP A 125 -11.07 -8.01 11.05
C TRP A 125 -10.54 -8.08 9.62
N GLN A 126 -9.42 -7.41 9.34
CA GLN A 126 -8.75 -7.45 8.02
C GLN A 126 -8.34 -8.88 7.65
N GLY A 127 -7.86 -9.66 8.61
CA GLY A 127 -7.54 -11.08 8.42
C GLY A 127 -8.77 -11.92 8.07
N VAL A 128 -9.91 -11.69 8.74
CA VAL A 128 -11.18 -12.36 8.44
C VAL A 128 -11.68 -12.01 7.04
N GLU A 129 -11.68 -10.73 6.67
CA GLU A 129 -12.07 -10.27 5.33
C GLU A 129 -11.21 -10.92 4.24
N PHE A 130 -9.88 -10.99 4.46
CA PHE A 130 -8.97 -11.67 3.55
C PHE A 130 -9.26 -13.17 3.41
N LEU A 131 -9.61 -13.85 4.52
CA LEU A 131 -9.97 -15.26 4.51
C LEU A 131 -11.27 -15.55 3.75
N ILE A 132 -12.25 -14.65 3.87
CA ILE A 132 -13.51 -14.73 3.11
C ILE A 132 -13.24 -14.51 1.62
N MET A 133 -12.49 -13.46 1.26
CA MET A 133 -12.10 -13.18 -0.13
C MET A 133 -11.27 -14.32 -0.76
N ALA A 134 -10.39 -14.96 0.02
CA ALA A 134 -9.61 -16.11 -0.45
C ALA A 134 -10.49 -17.32 -0.79
N ARG A 135 -11.65 -17.48 -0.14
CA ARG A 135 -12.62 -18.53 -0.48
C ARG A 135 -13.39 -18.21 -1.76
N GLU A 136 -13.63 -16.94 -2.05
CA GLU A 136 -14.36 -16.50 -3.25
C GLU A 136 -13.52 -16.66 -4.52
N ARG A 137 -12.21 -16.35 -4.49
CA ARG A 137 -11.30 -16.60 -5.62
C ARG A 137 -11.24 -18.07 -6.04
N LYS A 138 -11.45 -19.01 -5.11
CA LYS A 138 -11.48 -20.45 -5.42
C LYS A 138 -12.79 -20.87 -6.11
N ARG A 139 -13.84 -20.06 -6.01
CA ARG A 139 -15.15 -20.27 -6.65
C ARG A 139 -15.17 -19.81 -8.11
N GLU A 140 -14.45 -18.74 -8.42
CA GLU A 140 -14.36 -18.19 -9.79
C GLU A 140 -13.54 -19.08 -10.74
N GLY A 141 -12.55 -19.81 -10.22
CA GLY A 141 -11.77 -20.79 -11.00
C GLY A 141 -12.55 -22.03 -11.51
N VAL A 142 -13.85 -22.14 -11.20
CA VAL A 142 -14.73 -23.24 -11.66
C VAL A 142 -15.73 -22.75 -12.73
N THR A 143 -15.83 -21.44 -12.98
CA THR A 143 -16.78 -20.89 -13.97
C THR A 143 -16.17 -20.68 -15.36
N ASP A 144 -14.85 -20.49 -15.47
CA ASP A 144 -14.17 -20.28 -16.76
C ASP A 144 -13.97 -21.55 -17.59
N THR A 145 -14.31 -22.74 -17.08
CA THR A 145 -14.25 -23.97 -17.90
C THR A 145 -15.36 -24.03 -18.94
N ASN A 146 -16.35 -23.13 -18.88
CA ASN A 146 -17.44 -23.03 -19.86
C ASN A 146 -17.26 -21.89 -20.88
N LEU A 147 -16.23 -21.05 -20.76
CA LEU A 147 -15.97 -19.94 -21.70
C LEU A 147 -15.33 -20.37 -23.03
N PHE A 148 -14.76 -21.58 -23.08
CA PHE A 148 -14.28 -22.21 -24.31
C PHE A 148 -15.25 -23.33 -24.72
N GLY A 149 -16.29 -22.97 -25.49
CA GLY A 149 -17.02 -23.92 -26.33
C GLY A 149 -18.03 -24.85 -25.63
N GLY A 150 -18.36 -24.63 -24.35
CA GLY A 150 -19.40 -25.40 -23.66
C GLY A 150 -20.83 -25.10 -24.17
N GLU A 151 -21.10 -23.84 -24.54
CA GLU A 151 -22.43 -23.40 -25.01
C GLU A 151 -22.68 -23.68 -26.49
N LEU A 152 -21.65 -24.10 -27.25
CA LEU A 152 -21.76 -24.42 -28.68
C LEU A 152 -21.99 -25.92 -28.94
N SER A 153 -21.93 -26.77 -27.91
CA SER A 153 -22.15 -28.22 -27.99
C SER A 153 -23.65 -28.57 -28.02
N GLY A 154 -24.42 -27.89 -28.86
CA GLY A 154 -25.87 -28.09 -28.96
C GLY A 154 -26.64 -27.00 -29.68
N SER A 155 -26.03 -25.85 -30.00
CA SER A 155 -26.68 -24.84 -30.84
C SER A 155 -26.63 -25.26 -32.30
N GLU A 156 -27.79 -25.53 -32.91
CA GLU A 156 -27.90 -25.61 -34.37
C GLU A 156 -27.46 -24.27 -34.97
N GLY A 157 -26.24 -24.25 -35.50
CA GLY A 157 -25.67 -23.06 -36.11
C GLY A 157 -26.46 -22.69 -37.36
N THR A 158 -27.21 -21.59 -37.30
CA THR A 158 -27.80 -20.97 -38.49
C THR A 158 -26.70 -20.27 -39.28
N PHE A 159 -25.94 -21.05 -40.04
CA PHE A 159 -25.03 -20.55 -41.06
C PHE A 159 -25.85 -19.75 -42.08
N THR A 160 -25.73 -18.42 -42.03
CA THR A 160 -26.31 -17.53 -43.03
C THR A 160 -25.17 -17.12 -43.96
N PRO A 161 -24.99 -17.77 -45.13
CA PRO A 161 -23.90 -17.41 -46.03
C PRO A 161 -24.23 -16.05 -46.66
N GLY A 162 -23.38 -15.04 -46.45
CA GLY A 162 -23.51 -13.75 -47.15
C GLY A 162 -23.10 -12.48 -46.42
N ARG A 163 -22.69 -12.51 -45.13
CA ARG A 163 -22.21 -11.29 -44.45
C ARG A 163 -20.68 -11.23 -44.41
N MET A 164 -20.11 -10.64 -45.46
CA MET A 164 -18.84 -9.92 -45.38
C MET A 164 -19.14 -8.45 -45.07
N SER A 165 -18.75 -8.00 -43.88
CA SER A 165 -18.36 -6.61 -43.57
C SER A 165 -17.79 -6.55 -42.16
#